data_AF-A0A6P2D8F8-F1
#
_entry.id   AF-A0A6P2D8F8-F1
#
_cell.length_a   1.000
_cell.length_b   1.000
_cell.length_c   1.000
_cell.angle_alpha   90.00
_cell.angle_beta   90.00
_cell.angle_gamma   90.00
#
_symmetry.space_group_name_H-M   'P 1'
#
loop_
_entity.id
_entity.type
_entity.pdbx_description
1 polymer ?
#
loop_
_entity_poly.entity_id
_entity_poly.type
_entity_poly.pdbx_seq_one_letter_code
_entity_poly.pdbx_strand_id
1 'polypeptide(L)'
;MTGHDSHTNLTCEYLEDRDTPAGNVTAMLSGGALIVTGDDDFNRVRIEQDGAGNLSVIGLEGTTVNGQSAVYIGQGIPSGVFVDLGNGQDYLEMVGVYAGTINVQGGNDGDGLYLWNVGASGNIEVHSGEANDTLFASGVIAGGALVLDGGNAYDIIHVENSWGKGGTFIVNNEAPF
;
A
#
# COMPACT_ATOMS: atom_id res chain seq x y z
N MET A 1 -45.86 25.64 -47.29
CA MET A 1 -44.93 26.07 -46.23
C MET A 1 -44.67 24.85 -45.37
N THR A 2 -43.57 24.15 -45.62
CA THR A 2 -43.23 22.88 -44.96
C THR A 2 -42.07 23.15 -43.99
N GLY A 3 -42.36 23.21 -42.69
CA GLY A 3 -41.35 23.16 -41.63
C GLY A 3 -41.10 21.71 -41.28
N HIS A 4 -39.85 21.25 -41.42
CA HIS A 4 -39.44 19.92 -40.95
C HIS A 4 -38.67 20.15 -39.64
N ASP A 5 -39.29 19.78 -38.53
CA ASP A 5 -38.65 19.83 -37.22
C ASP A 5 -37.59 18.72 -37.17
N SER A 6 -36.32 19.11 -37.28
CA SER A 6 -35.19 18.20 -37.12
C SER A 6 -34.96 17.97 -35.63
N HIS A 7 -35.39 16.82 -35.12
CA HIS A 7 -35.02 16.38 -33.78
C HIS A 7 -33.62 15.78 -33.80
N THR A 8 -32.70 16.40 -33.06
CA THR A 8 -31.37 15.85 -32.78
C THR A 8 -31.53 14.64 -31.86
N ASN A 9 -31.32 13.43 -32.39
CA ASN A 9 -31.25 12.23 -31.57
C ASN A 9 -29.91 12.22 -30.83
N LEU A 10 -29.96 12.41 -29.51
CA LEU A 10 -28.83 12.18 -28.62
C LEU A 10 -28.80 10.70 -28.28
N THR A 11 -27.84 9.97 -28.83
CA THR A 11 -27.53 8.61 -28.39
C THR A 11 -26.53 8.70 -27.25
N CYS A 12 -26.87 8.12 -26.09
CA CYS A 12 -25.90 7.87 -25.04
C CYS A 12 -25.05 6.69 -25.49
N GLU A 13 -23.79 6.94 -25.85
CA GLU A 13 -22.80 5.88 -26.01
C GLU A 13 -22.55 5.24 -24.63
N TYR A 14 -22.22 3.95 -24.60
CA TYR A 14 -21.89 3.28 -23.34
C TYR A 14 -20.69 3.99 -22.74
N LEU A 15 -20.74 4.30 -21.45
CA LEU A 15 -19.59 4.88 -20.73
C LEU A 15 -18.42 3.90 -20.92
N GLU A 16 -17.36 4.30 -21.62
CA GLU A 16 -16.12 3.52 -21.61
C GLU A 16 -15.64 3.43 -20.17
N ASP A 17 -15.22 2.24 -19.74
CA ASP A 17 -14.62 2.07 -18.42
C ASP A 17 -13.48 3.09 -18.31
N ARG A 18 -13.49 3.90 -17.25
CA ARG A 18 -12.34 4.73 -16.91
C ARG A 18 -11.26 3.79 -16.40
N ASP A 19 -10.53 3.17 -17.31
CA ASP A 19 -9.25 2.55 -17.02
C ASP A 19 -8.31 3.70 -16.67
N THR A 20 -8.34 4.12 -15.40
CA THR A 20 -7.20 4.82 -14.84
C THR A 20 -6.02 3.86 -15.02
N PRO A 21 -5.02 4.21 -15.84
CA PRO A 21 -3.94 3.28 -16.14
C PRO A 21 -3.34 2.78 -14.83
N ALA A 22 -3.23 1.47 -14.69
CA ALA A 22 -2.61 0.90 -13.51
C ALA A 22 -1.13 1.32 -13.48
N GLY A 23 -0.67 1.83 -12.34
CA GLY A 23 0.67 2.38 -12.22
C GLY A 23 1.78 1.34 -12.19
N ASN A 24 3.02 1.81 -12.05
CA ASN A 24 4.20 1.00 -11.89
C ASN A 24 4.93 1.33 -10.60
N VAL A 25 5.13 0.29 -9.80
CA VAL A 25 6.00 0.32 -8.63
C VAL A 25 7.43 -0.05 -9.04
N THR A 26 8.42 0.63 -8.44
CA THR A 26 9.82 0.19 -8.49
C THR A 26 10.15 -0.61 -7.23
N ALA A 27 10.83 -1.74 -7.39
CA ALA A 27 11.24 -2.59 -6.27
C ALA A 27 12.68 -3.05 -6.44
N MET A 28 13.52 -2.83 -5.43
CA MET A 28 14.92 -3.24 -5.49
C MET A 28 15.48 -3.64 -4.13
N LEU A 29 16.44 -4.57 -4.14
CA LEU A 29 17.26 -4.87 -2.97
C LEU A 29 18.54 -4.03 -3.03
N SER A 30 18.68 -3.08 -2.10
CA SER A 30 19.84 -2.19 -2.02
C SER A 30 20.38 -2.18 -0.59
N GLY A 31 21.69 -2.40 -0.41
CA GLY A 31 22.31 -2.44 0.92
C GLY A 31 21.72 -3.51 1.86
N GLY A 32 21.08 -4.55 1.31
CA GLY A 32 20.40 -5.60 2.09
C GLY A 32 18.96 -5.27 2.49
N ALA A 33 18.46 -4.07 2.15
CA ALA A 33 17.08 -3.66 2.39
C ALA A 33 16.26 -3.71 1.09
N LEU A 34 15.01 -4.10 1.19
CA LEU A 34 14.03 -3.95 0.12
C LEU A 34 13.54 -2.50 0.14
N ILE A 35 13.64 -1.82 -0.99
CA ILE A 35 13.09 -0.50 -1.24
C ILE A 35 12.01 -0.65 -2.29
N VAL A 36 10.80 -0.18 -1.98
CA VAL A 36 9.64 -0.17 -2.85
C VAL A 36 9.14 1.27 -2.96
N THR A 37 9.01 1.77 -4.18
CA THR A 37 8.54 3.14 -4.44
C THR A 37 7.49 3.11 -5.53
N GLY A 38 6.29 3.60 -5.23
CA GLY A 38 5.22 3.76 -6.20
C GLY A 38 5.43 4.95 -7.14
N ASP A 39 4.56 5.09 -8.12
CA ASP A 39 4.52 6.25 -9.00
C ASP A 39 3.39 7.22 -8.61
N ASP A 40 2.98 8.13 -9.50
CA ASP A 40 1.91 9.09 -9.22
C ASP A 40 0.51 8.53 -9.58
N ASP A 41 0.46 7.28 -10.06
CA ASP A 41 -0.77 6.59 -10.46
C ASP A 41 -1.16 5.54 -9.41
N PHE A 42 -2.40 5.06 -9.45
CA PHE A 42 -2.89 4.03 -8.53
C PHE A 42 -2.01 2.77 -8.55
N ASN A 43 -1.43 2.41 -7.40
CA ASN A 43 -0.58 1.25 -7.22
C ASN A 43 -1.22 0.24 -6.28
N ARG A 44 -1.46 -0.96 -6.79
CA ARG A 44 -1.95 -2.09 -5.98
C ARG A 44 -0.88 -3.15 -5.94
N VAL A 45 -0.26 -3.34 -4.79
CA VAL A 45 0.95 -4.15 -4.64
C VAL A 45 0.84 -5.10 -3.44
N ARG A 46 1.36 -6.32 -3.62
CA ARG A 46 1.54 -7.31 -2.56
C ARG A 46 3.03 -7.54 -2.35
N ILE A 47 3.50 -7.39 -1.12
CA ILE A 47 4.84 -7.84 -0.69
C ILE A 47 4.65 -9.12 0.11
N GLU A 48 5.17 -10.23 -0.38
CA GLU A 48 4.99 -11.53 0.26
C GLU A 48 6.33 -12.19 0.54
N GLN A 49 6.44 -12.78 1.73
CA GLN A 49 7.49 -13.70 2.07
C GLN A 49 6.91 -15.08 2.37
N ASP A 50 7.33 -16.09 1.60
CA ASP A 50 6.85 -17.46 1.79
C ASP A 50 7.56 -18.19 2.96
N GLY A 51 7.09 -19.39 3.29
CA GLY A 51 7.68 -20.21 4.36
C GLY A 51 9.11 -20.71 4.09
N ALA A 52 9.60 -20.60 2.86
CA ALA A 52 11.00 -20.86 2.49
C ALA A 52 11.87 -19.58 2.57
N GLY A 53 11.27 -18.45 2.92
CA GLY A 53 11.91 -17.14 3.03
C GLY A 53 12.05 -16.40 1.69
N ASN A 54 11.41 -16.87 0.62
CA ASN A 54 11.42 -16.19 -0.67
C ASN A 54 10.58 -14.92 -0.57
N LEU A 55 11.21 -13.78 -0.81
CA LEU A 55 10.60 -12.45 -0.80
C LEU A 55 10.30 -12.01 -2.23
N SER A 56 9.05 -11.66 -2.49
CA SER A 56 8.59 -11.17 -3.80
C SER A 56 7.73 -9.93 -3.65
N VAL A 57 7.75 -9.07 -4.67
CA VAL A 57 6.84 -7.93 -4.83
C VAL A 57 6.00 -8.19 -6.07
N ILE A 58 4.68 -8.15 -5.92
CA ILE A 58 3.70 -8.58 -6.91
C ILE A 58 2.76 -7.41 -7.19
N GLY A 59 2.62 -7.03 -8.44
CA GLY A 59 1.63 -6.06 -8.88
C GLY A 59 0.26 -6.73 -9.01
N LEU A 60 -0.78 -6.05 -8.53
CA LEU A 60 -2.16 -6.50 -8.53
C LEU A 60 -2.99 -5.62 -9.47
N GLU A 61 -4.07 -6.18 -10.02
CA GLU A 61 -5.07 -5.45 -10.80
C GLU A 61 -4.48 -4.53 -11.89
N GLY A 62 -3.46 -5.04 -12.59
CA GLY A 62 -2.80 -4.33 -13.68
C GLY A 62 -1.55 -3.54 -13.27
N THR A 63 -1.34 -3.28 -11.98
CA THR A 63 -0.12 -2.63 -11.48
C THR A 63 1.08 -3.47 -11.87
N THR A 64 2.16 -2.81 -12.31
CA THR A 64 3.42 -3.48 -12.61
C THR A 64 4.48 -3.17 -11.56
N VAL A 65 5.47 -4.05 -11.45
CA VAL A 65 6.63 -3.93 -10.58
C VAL A 65 7.86 -4.05 -11.46
N ASN A 66 8.63 -2.98 -11.59
CA ASN A 66 9.72 -2.87 -12.56
C ASN A 66 9.28 -3.26 -13.99
N GLY A 67 8.07 -2.87 -14.39
CA GLY A 67 7.47 -3.19 -15.68
C GLY A 67 7.06 -4.65 -15.87
N GLN A 68 7.01 -5.46 -14.81
CA GLN A 68 6.58 -6.87 -14.81
C GLN A 68 5.42 -7.08 -13.83
N SER A 69 4.67 -8.19 -13.93
CA SER A 69 3.59 -8.45 -12.96
C SER A 69 4.10 -8.85 -11.57
N ALA A 70 5.34 -9.33 -11.46
CA ALA A 70 5.98 -9.65 -10.19
C ALA A 70 7.50 -9.65 -10.32
N VAL A 71 8.20 -9.37 -9.23
CA VAL A 71 9.65 -9.39 -9.12
C VAL A 71 10.05 -10.19 -7.90
N TYR A 72 10.90 -11.20 -8.10
CA TYR A 72 11.56 -11.91 -7.02
C TYR A 72 12.73 -11.06 -6.50
N ILE A 73 12.72 -10.76 -5.20
CA ILE A 73 13.70 -9.88 -4.56
C ILE A 73 14.90 -10.69 -4.05
N GLY A 74 14.63 -11.86 -3.47
CA GLY A 74 15.66 -12.70 -2.88
C GLY A 74 15.11 -13.64 -1.81
N GLN A 75 16.02 -14.36 -1.16
CA GLN A 75 15.68 -15.29 -0.09
C GLN A 75 16.31 -14.84 1.23
N GLY A 76 15.56 -14.98 2.33
CA GLY A 76 16.00 -14.69 3.68
C GLY A 76 15.45 -13.37 4.23
N ILE A 77 15.99 -12.91 5.34
CA ILE A 77 15.48 -11.75 6.09
C ILE A 77 16.21 -10.48 5.61
N PRO A 78 15.55 -9.54 4.93
CA PRO A 78 16.16 -8.26 4.59
C PRO A 78 16.47 -7.45 5.84
N SER A 79 17.50 -6.59 5.77
CA SER A 79 17.85 -5.69 6.86
C SER A 79 16.75 -4.65 7.14
N GLY A 80 15.94 -4.34 6.13
CA GLY A 80 14.72 -3.56 6.27
C GLY A 80 13.82 -3.67 5.04
N VAL A 81 12.56 -3.28 5.22
CA VAL A 81 11.62 -3.03 4.13
C VAL A 81 11.16 -1.59 4.24
N PHE A 82 11.38 -0.82 3.18
CA PHE A 82 11.00 0.58 3.09
C PHE A 82 10.04 0.72 1.91
N VAL A 83 8.82 1.16 2.18
CA VAL A 83 7.77 1.35 1.18
C VAL A 83 7.30 2.79 1.23
N ASP A 84 7.23 3.41 0.06
CA ASP A 84 6.66 4.75 -0.17
C ASP A 84 5.77 4.64 -1.40
N LEU A 85 4.44 4.69 -1.24
CA LEU A 85 3.51 4.46 -2.36
C LEU A 85 3.31 5.73 -3.19
N GLY A 86 3.41 6.92 -2.58
CA GLY A 86 3.54 8.19 -3.30
C GLY A 86 2.22 8.93 -3.44
N ASN A 87 1.78 9.18 -4.67
CA ASN A 87 0.47 9.79 -4.93
C ASN A 87 -0.44 8.74 -5.58
N GLY A 88 -1.75 8.99 -5.55
CA GLY A 88 -2.72 8.02 -6.02
C GLY A 88 -3.32 7.21 -4.87
N GLN A 89 -4.50 6.65 -5.09
CA GLN A 89 -5.16 5.81 -4.07
C GLN A 89 -4.56 4.41 -4.10
N ASP A 90 -3.62 4.17 -3.22
CA ASP A 90 -2.79 2.99 -3.27
C ASP A 90 -3.33 1.87 -2.38
N TYR A 91 -2.86 0.67 -2.68
CA TYR A 91 -3.19 -0.52 -1.92
C TYR A 91 -1.93 -1.35 -1.71
N LEU A 92 -1.55 -1.54 -0.45
CA LEU A 92 -0.45 -2.41 -0.05
C LEU A 92 -0.96 -3.58 0.77
N GLU A 93 -0.59 -4.79 0.38
CA GLU A 93 -0.73 -5.99 1.19
C GLU A 93 0.64 -6.59 1.52
N MET A 94 1.04 -6.57 2.79
CA MET A 94 2.23 -7.27 3.28
C MET A 94 1.84 -8.59 3.95
N VAL A 95 2.37 -9.71 3.45
CA VAL A 95 2.01 -11.05 3.96
C VAL A 95 3.25 -11.85 4.35
N GLY A 96 3.31 -12.23 5.63
CA GLY A 96 4.36 -13.11 6.16
C GLY A 96 5.76 -12.48 6.21
N VAL A 97 5.88 -11.18 5.88
CA VAL A 97 7.16 -10.49 5.73
C VAL A 97 7.85 -10.34 7.08
N TYR A 98 9.09 -10.81 7.18
CA TYR A 98 9.96 -10.58 8.32
C TYR A 98 11.22 -9.81 7.92
N ALA A 99 11.56 -8.74 8.64
CA ALA A 99 12.71 -7.89 8.34
C ALA A 99 13.45 -7.38 9.58
N GLY A 100 14.55 -6.66 9.40
CA GLY A 100 15.19 -5.93 10.50
C GLY A 100 14.35 -4.75 11.00
N THR A 101 13.83 -3.95 10.07
CA THR A 101 12.87 -2.86 10.34
C THR A 101 11.87 -2.78 9.21
N ILE A 102 10.67 -2.27 9.46
CA ILE A 102 9.66 -2.03 8.42
C ILE A 102 9.18 -0.60 8.55
N ASN A 103 9.23 0.15 7.45
CA ASN A 103 8.67 1.48 7.36
C ASN A 103 7.80 1.55 6.09
N VAL A 104 6.56 1.99 6.27
CA VAL A 104 5.57 2.12 5.19
C VAL A 104 5.00 3.53 5.26
N GLN A 105 5.04 4.21 4.13
CA GLN A 105 4.34 5.47 3.86
C GLN A 105 3.29 5.20 2.78
N GLY A 106 2.03 5.51 3.08
CA GLY A 106 0.94 5.50 2.10
C GLY A 106 1.15 6.64 1.12
N GLY A 107 0.80 7.86 1.49
CA GLY A 107 0.94 8.95 0.54
C GLY A 107 0.09 10.16 0.85
N ASN A 108 -0.36 10.82 -0.22
CA ASN A 108 -1.20 12.03 -0.14
C ASN A 108 -2.70 11.77 -0.40
N ASP A 109 -3.06 10.57 -0.85
CA ASP A 109 -4.41 10.20 -1.25
C ASP A 109 -4.88 9.00 -0.42
N GLY A 110 -6.18 8.67 -0.48
CA GLY A 110 -6.77 7.65 0.39
C GLY A 110 -6.27 6.23 0.09
N ASP A 111 -5.56 5.64 1.04
CA ASP A 111 -4.81 4.40 0.89
C ASP A 111 -5.39 3.22 1.69
N GLY A 112 -5.14 2.02 1.18
CA GLY A 112 -5.42 0.75 1.86
C GLY A 112 -4.13 0.02 2.24
N LEU A 113 -3.76 0.05 3.52
CA LEU A 113 -2.53 -0.57 4.04
C LEU A 113 -2.86 -1.79 4.90
N TYR A 114 -2.49 -2.98 4.45
CA TYR A 114 -2.86 -4.25 5.08
C TYR A 114 -1.62 -5.09 5.41
N LEU A 115 -1.41 -5.37 6.70
CA LEU A 115 -0.30 -6.17 7.20
C LEU A 115 -0.83 -7.45 7.85
N TRP A 116 -0.38 -8.59 7.33
CA TRP A 116 -0.79 -9.93 7.74
C TRP A 116 0.42 -10.78 8.15
N ASN A 117 0.51 -11.13 9.43
CA ASN A 117 1.61 -11.94 9.98
C ASN A 117 3.00 -11.33 9.68
N VAL A 118 3.11 -10.02 9.82
CA VAL A 118 4.33 -9.25 9.54
C VAL A 118 5.17 -9.12 10.81
N GLY A 119 6.50 -9.17 10.69
CA GLY A 119 7.38 -9.01 11.83
C GLY A 119 8.65 -8.24 11.55
N ALA A 120 9.17 -7.59 12.59
CA ALA A 120 10.50 -6.98 12.53
C ALA A 120 11.28 -7.24 13.82
N SER A 121 12.60 -7.39 13.72
CA SER A 121 13.45 -7.45 14.93
C SER A 121 13.60 -6.08 15.61
N GLY A 122 13.46 -5.00 14.84
CA GLY A 122 13.38 -3.60 15.26
C GLY A 122 11.95 -3.06 15.18
N ASN A 123 11.81 -1.81 14.71
CA ASN A 123 10.52 -1.13 14.64
C ASN A 123 9.70 -1.57 13.42
N ILE A 124 8.39 -1.44 13.56
CA ILE A 124 7.44 -1.40 12.46
C ILE A 124 6.72 -0.06 12.57
N GLU A 125 6.84 0.77 11.54
CA GLU A 125 6.26 2.10 11.47
C GLU A 125 5.42 2.18 10.19
N VAL A 126 4.12 2.40 10.34
CA VAL A 126 3.20 2.55 9.21
C VAL A 126 2.50 3.89 9.35
N HIS A 127 2.66 4.73 8.35
CA HIS A 127 2.05 6.06 8.26
C HIS A 127 1.17 6.07 7.01
N SER A 128 -0.15 6.20 7.18
CA SER A 128 -1.07 6.20 6.06
C SER A 128 -0.95 7.50 5.25
N GLY A 129 -0.96 8.66 5.93
CA GLY A 129 -0.52 9.91 5.33
C GLY A 129 -1.61 10.98 5.34
N GLU A 130 -2.04 11.40 4.16
CA GLU A 130 -3.13 12.37 4.00
C GLU A 130 -4.39 11.69 3.44
N ALA A 131 -5.53 12.37 3.58
CA ALA A 131 -6.84 11.87 3.16
C ALA A 131 -7.33 10.68 4.01
N ASN A 132 -8.46 10.07 3.63
CA ASN A 132 -9.11 9.08 4.47
C ASN A 132 -8.55 7.69 4.18
N ASP A 133 -7.83 7.14 5.15
CA ASP A 133 -7.10 5.89 4.97
C ASP A 133 -7.71 4.70 5.71
N THR A 134 -7.29 3.50 5.30
CA THR A 134 -7.55 2.26 6.03
C THR A 134 -6.25 1.53 6.31
N LEU A 135 -5.95 1.33 7.58
CA LEU A 135 -4.81 0.57 8.06
C LEU A 135 -5.27 -0.65 8.86
N PHE A 136 -4.91 -1.83 8.39
CA PHE A 136 -5.22 -3.10 9.03
C PHE A 136 -3.95 -3.84 9.44
N ALA A 137 -3.81 -4.14 10.73
CA ALA A 137 -2.68 -4.89 11.27
C ALA A 137 -3.17 -6.16 11.98
N SER A 138 -2.81 -7.32 11.43
CA SER A 138 -3.12 -8.64 11.98
C SER A 138 -1.87 -9.49 12.17
N GLY A 139 -1.63 -9.93 13.41
CA GLY A 139 -0.45 -10.75 13.70
C GLY A 139 0.87 -9.99 13.50
N VAL A 140 0.88 -8.66 13.70
CA VAL A 140 2.04 -7.80 13.45
C VAL A 140 2.89 -7.66 14.71
N ILE A 141 4.16 -8.07 14.65
CA ILE A 141 5.04 -8.10 15.83
C ILE A 141 6.33 -7.32 15.59
N ALA A 142 6.52 -6.24 16.33
CA ALA A 142 7.77 -5.48 16.33
C ALA A 142 8.63 -5.83 17.55
N GLY A 143 9.92 -6.09 17.32
CA GLY A 143 10.90 -6.25 18.39
C GLY A 143 11.26 -4.92 19.09
N GLY A 144 11.06 -3.80 18.39
CA GLY A 144 11.03 -2.44 18.90
C GLY A 144 9.61 -1.92 19.05
N ALA A 145 9.37 -0.68 18.63
CA ALA A 145 8.04 -0.07 18.64
C ALA A 145 7.20 -0.56 17.45
N LEU A 146 5.90 -0.74 17.67
CA LEU A 146 4.89 -0.80 16.62
C LEU A 146 4.19 0.56 16.59
N VAL A 147 4.37 1.32 15.52
CA VAL A 147 3.71 2.61 15.30
C VAL A 147 2.76 2.46 14.12
N LEU A 148 1.49 2.75 14.36
CA LEU A 148 0.43 2.78 13.36
C LEU A 148 -0.19 4.17 13.42
N ASP A 149 0.00 4.94 12.37
CA ASP A 149 -0.38 6.35 12.29
C ASP A 149 -1.29 6.55 11.09
N GLY A 150 -2.54 6.93 11.35
CA GLY A 150 -3.52 7.26 10.31
C GLY A 150 -3.16 8.55 9.58
N GLY A 151 -2.40 9.45 10.22
CA GLY A 151 -2.08 10.74 9.64
C GLY A 151 -3.22 11.74 9.78
N ASN A 152 -3.55 12.42 8.68
CA ASN A 152 -4.54 13.50 8.63
C ASN A 152 -5.87 13.00 8.06
N ALA A 153 -6.97 13.72 8.37
CA ALA A 153 -8.34 13.39 7.96
C ALA A 153 -8.97 12.21 8.74
N TYR A 154 -9.88 11.45 8.13
CA TYR A 154 -10.69 10.45 8.81
C TYR A 154 -10.24 9.03 8.45
N ASP A 155 -9.49 8.42 9.35
CA ASP A 155 -8.86 7.12 9.10
C ASP A 155 -9.45 6.00 9.95
N ILE A 156 -9.35 4.78 9.41
CA ILE A 156 -9.72 3.56 10.10
C ILE A 156 -8.44 2.77 10.38
N ILE A 157 -8.11 2.62 11.67
CA ILE A 157 -7.05 1.70 12.10
C ILE A 157 -7.67 0.50 12.83
N HIS A 158 -7.46 -0.69 12.27
CA HIS A 158 -7.84 -1.95 12.88
C HIS A 158 -6.59 -2.71 13.32
N VAL A 159 -6.57 -3.16 14.58
CA VAL A 159 -5.43 -3.87 15.15
C VAL A 159 -5.90 -5.13 15.85
N GLU A 160 -5.42 -6.28 15.38
CA GLU A 160 -5.67 -7.58 15.97
C GLU A 160 -4.36 -8.35 16.17
N ASN A 161 -4.22 -8.99 17.33
CA ASN A 161 -3.07 -9.85 17.65
C ASN A 161 -1.69 -9.21 17.30
N SER A 162 -1.54 -7.91 17.53
CA SER A 162 -0.38 -7.14 17.07
C SER A 162 0.21 -6.30 18.20
N TRP A 163 1.54 -6.28 18.34
CA TRP A 163 2.23 -5.52 19.39
C TRP A 163 3.69 -5.23 19.09
N GLY A 164 4.21 -4.15 19.68
CA GLY A 164 5.65 -3.87 19.75
C GLY A 164 6.21 -4.11 21.15
N LYS A 165 7.38 -4.76 21.28
CA LYS A 165 8.04 -4.94 22.59
C LYS A 165 8.51 -3.61 23.22
N GLY A 166 8.82 -2.64 22.37
CA GLY A 166 9.12 -1.25 22.75
C GLY A 166 7.88 -0.39 22.98
N GLY A 167 6.68 -0.96 22.83
CA GLY A 167 5.40 -0.27 22.90
C GLY A 167 4.62 -0.35 21.59
N THR A 168 3.31 -0.26 21.70
CA THR A 168 2.40 -0.09 20.57
C THR A 168 1.81 1.32 20.66
N PHE A 169 2.03 2.11 19.62
CA PHE A 169 1.54 3.47 19.49
C PHE A 169 0.56 3.51 18.33
N ILE A 170 -0.69 3.85 18.63
CA ILE A 170 -1.74 4.03 17.62
C ILE A 170 -2.11 5.51 17.65
N VAL A 171 -1.89 6.18 16.53
CA VAL A 171 -2.22 7.59 16.33
C VAL A 171 -3.33 7.64 15.28
N ASN A 172 -4.54 7.97 15.71
CA ASN A 172 -5.71 8.09 14.84
C ASN A 172 -6.45 9.37 15.21
N ASN A 173 -5.86 10.51 14.83
CA ASN A 173 -6.35 11.81 15.26
C ASN A 173 -7.23 12.42 14.18
N GLU A 174 -8.54 12.26 14.34
CA GLU A 174 -9.54 12.90 13.48
C GLU A 174 -9.55 14.42 13.73
N ALA A 175 -8.95 15.19 12.83
CA ALA A 175 -9.09 16.65 12.82
C ALA A 175 -10.15 17.07 11.79
N PRO A 176 -11.30 17.63 12.21
CA PRO A 176 -12.15 18.36 11.28
C PRO A 176 -11.40 19.64 10.88
N PHE A 177 -11.14 19.81 9.60
CA PHE A 177 -10.58 21.05 9.05
C PHE A 177 -11.43 22.28 9.44
#